data_AF-A0A392SXY6-F1
#
_entry.id   AF-A0A392SXY6-F1
#
_cell.length_a   1.000
_cell.length_b   1.000
_cell.length_c   1.000
_cell.angle_alpha   90.00
_cell.angle_beta   90.00
_cell.angle_gamma   90.00
#
_symmetry.space_group_name_H-M   'P 1'
#
loop_
_entity.id
_entity.type
_entity.pdbx_description
1 polymer ?
#
loop_
_entity_poly.entity_id
_entity_poly.type
_entity_poly.pdbx_seq_one_letter_code
_entity_poly.pdbx_strand_id
1 'polypeptide(L)'
;YPDTPRSQPSQKSARKQNQSPKPSPSPAPPAPPIRKWPAAVGQLPPFMHQYYTDVVDVEGDRHCGFRTVSVLLGKLEDAYQMVHLDLTIELNKNRA
;
A
#
# COMPACT_ATOMS: atom_id res chain seq x y z
N TYR A 1 61.40 -15.46 23.78
CA TYR A 1 60.73 -15.69 25.07
C TYR A 1 60.86 -14.43 25.90
N PRO A 2 59.79 -13.66 26.14
CA PRO A 2 59.78 -12.63 27.17
C PRO A 2 59.06 -13.11 28.43
N ASP A 3 59.58 -12.68 29.57
CA ASP A 3 59.10 -12.94 30.92
C ASP A 3 57.76 -12.27 31.24
N THR A 4 56.95 -12.97 32.03
CA THR A 4 55.66 -12.52 32.55
C THR A 4 55.82 -11.93 33.95
N PRO A 5 55.30 -10.72 34.24
CA PRO A 5 55.00 -10.32 35.62
C PRO A 5 53.52 -10.56 35.94
N ARG A 6 53.30 -11.39 36.97
CA ARG A 6 52.02 -11.70 37.59
C ARG A 6 51.57 -10.53 38.48
N SER A 7 50.42 -9.94 38.18
CA SER A 7 49.77 -8.91 39.02
C SER A 7 48.40 -9.38 39.49
N GLN A 8 48.14 -9.20 40.79
CA GLN A 8 46.97 -9.66 41.55
C GLN A 8 45.65 -8.98 41.11
N PRO A 9 44.48 -9.60 41.37
CA PRO A 9 43.19 -9.05 40.98
C PRO A 9 42.74 -7.90 41.91
N SER A 10 42.45 -6.74 41.32
CA SER A 10 41.83 -5.60 41.99
C SER A 10 40.31 -5.81 42.11
N GLN A 11 39.79 -5.62 43.33
CA GLN A 11 38.39 -5.83 43.68
C GLN A 11 37.46 -4.85 42.94
N LYS A 12 36.49 -5.38 42.18
CA LYS A 12 35.46 -4.57 41.52
C LYS A 12 34.32 -4.29 42.50
N SER A 13 34.22 -3.03 42.92
CA SER A 13 33.09 -2.48 43.67
C SER A 13 31.80 -2.53 42.83
N ALA A 14 30.75 -3.10 43.42
CA ALA A 14 29.46 -3.32 42.79
C ALA A 14 28.63 -2.02 42.75
N ARG A 15 28.44 -1.46 41.55
CA ARG A 15 27.47 -0.37 41.31
C ARG A 15 26.16 -0.97 40.77
N LYS A 16 25.17 -1.19 41.65
CA LYS A 16 23.78 -1.50 41.27
C LYS A 16 23.22 -0.33 40.46
N GLN A 17 22.99 -0.52 39.16
CA GLN A 17 22.09 0.33 38.37
C GLN A 17 20.72 -0.33 38.35
N ASN A 18 19.74 0.35 38.95
CA ASN A 18 18.33 -0.02 38.86
C ASN A 18 17.88 0.10 37.40
N GLN A 19 17.60 -1.03 36.75
CA GLN A 19 17.02 -1.05 35.39
C GLN A 19 15.51 -0.87 35.51
N SER A 20 14.99 0.23 34.99
CA SER A 20 13.56 0.37 34.71
C SER A 20 13.14 -0.67 33.65
N PRO A 21 11.94 -1.28 33.75
CA PRO A 21 11.48 -2.25 32.77
C PRO A 21 11.34 -1.58 31.39
N LYS A 22 11.97 -2.21 30.40
CA LYS A 22 11.93 -1.81 28.99
C LYS A 22 10.46 -1.90 28.52
N PRO A 23 9.87 -0.84 27.92
CA PRO A 23 8.51 -0.94 27.41
C PRO A 23 8.45 -2.01 26.32
N SER A 24 7.53 -2.96 26.49
CA SER A 24 7.27 -4.01 25.50
C SER A 24 6.91 -3.38 24.16
N PRO A 25 7.40 -3.92 23.03
CA PRO A 25 7.02 -3.40 21.73
C PRO A 25 5.52 -3.62 21.53
N SER A 26 4.77 -2.52 21.36
CA SER A 26 3.39 -2.60 20.88
C SER A 26 3.38 -3.32 19.52
N PRO A 27 2.40 -4.20 19.27
CA PRO A 27 2.28 -4.83 17.96
C PRO A 27 2.13 -3.75 16.89
N ALA A 28 3.02 -3.80 15.89
CA ALA A 28 2.89 -2.95 14.72
C ALA A 28 1.54 -3.23 14.05
N PRO A 29 0.87 -2.21 13.48
CA PRO A 29 -0.33 -2.44 12.70
C PRO A 29 -0.01 -3.43 11.57
N PRO A 30 -0.95 -4.34 11.24
CA PRO A 30 -0.75 -5.29 10.16
C PRO A 30 -0.37 -4.55 8.88
N ALA A 31 0.70 -5.00 8.23
CA ALA A 31 1.11 -4.44 6.95
C ALA A 31 -0.07 -4.52 5.96
N PRO A 32 -0.31 -3.46 5.16
CA PRO A 32 -1.34 -3.51 4.16
C PRO A 32 -1.09 -4.71 3.24
N PRO A 33 -2.13 -5.45 2.83
CA PRO A 33 -1.98 -6.59 1.92
C PRO A 33 -1.19 -6.15 0.69
N ILE A 34 -0.17 -6.93 0.32
CA ILE A 34 0.64 -6.69 -0.87
C ILE A 34 -0.30 -6.82 -2.07
N ARG A 35 -0.67 -5.68 -2.65
CA ARG A 35 -1.49 -5.64 -3.86
C ARG A 35 -0.63 -6.07 -5.04
N LYS A 36 -1.01 -7.17 -5.70
CA LYS A 36 -0.37 -7.61 -6.94
C LYS A 36 -0.91 -6.75 -8.07
N TRP A 37 -0.32 -5.58 -8.27
CA TRP A 37 -0.67 -4.70 -9.36
C TRP A 37 -0.21 -5.27 -10.72
N PRO A 38 -0.96 -5.03 -11.81
CA PRO A 38 -0.46 -5.28 -13.16
C PRO A 38 0.84 -4.51 -13.42
N ALA A 39 1.70 -5.05 -14.28
CA ALA A 39 2.99 -4.43 -14.61
C ALA A 39 2.86 -2.98 -15.11
N ALA A 40 1.73 -2.65 -15.77
CA ALA A 40 1.43 -1.30 -16.22
C ALA A 40 1.39 -0.26 -15.09
N VAL A 41 0.98 -0.64 -13.88
CA VAL A 41 0.99 0.25 -12.71
C VAL A 41 2.41 0.64 -12.33
N GLY A 42 3.38 -0.24 -12.54
CA GLY A 42 4.80 0.04 -12.27
C GLY A 42 5.40 1.15 -13.14
N GLN A 43 4.70 1.59 -14.19
CA GLN A 43 5.09 2.75 -15.00
C GLN A 43 4.68 4.08 -14.34
N LEU A 44 3.75 4.05 -13.39
CA LEU A 44 3.26 5.22 -12.68
C LEU A 44 4.18 5.52 -11.48
N PRO A 45 4.28 6.79 -11.06
CA PRO A 45 5.07 7.14 -9.88
C PRO A 45 4.61 6.37 -8.63
N PRO A 46 5.53 5.82 -7.80
CA PRO A 46 5.16 5.02 -6.63
C PRO A 46 4.24 5.73 -5.63
N PHE A 47 4.30 7.06 -5.53
CA PHE A 47 3.41 7.83 -4.66
C PHE A 47 1.93 7.73 -5.07
N MET A 48 1.65 7.40 -6.33
CA MET A 48 0.28 7.23 -6.83
C MET A 48 -0.31 5.86 -6.48
N HIS A 49 0.54 4.85 -6.26
CA HIS A 49 0.10 3.46 -6.05
C HIS A 49 -0.80 3.29 -4.83
N GLN A 50 -0.66 4.16 -3.82
CA GLN A 50 -1.49 4.14 -2.62
C GLN A 50 -2.95 4.56 -2.88
N TYR A 51 -3.22 5.28 -3.98
CA TYR A 51 -4.55 5.79 -4.32
C TYR A 51 -5.34 4.84 -5.23
N TYR A 52 -4.69 3.83 -5.80
CA TYR A 52 -5.40 2.83 -6.59
C TYR A 52 -6.11 1.86 -5.67
N THR A 53 -7.42 1.67 -5.88
CA THR A 53 -8.19 0.61 -5.22
C THR A 53 -8.16 -0.67 -6.04
N ASP A 54 -8.31 -0.50 -7.36
CA ASP A 54 -8.42 -1.59 -8.32
C ASP A 54 -7.85 -1.15 -9.69
N VAL A 55 -7.47 -2.11 -10.52
CA VAL A 55 -7.02 -1.90 -11.90
C VAL A 55 -7.72 -2.90 -12.79
N VAL A 56 -8.53 -2.39 -13.70
CA VAL A 56 -9.30 -3.19 -14.65
C VAL A 56 -8.70 -3.00 -16.04
N ASP A 57 -8.36 -4.12 -16.69
CA ASP A 57 -7.94 -4.15 -18.09
C ASP A 57 -9.19 -4.14 -18.98
N VAL A 58 -9.29 -3.18 -19.90
CA VAL A 58 -10.41 -3.00 -20.84
C VAL A 58 -9.85 -2.60 -22.20
N GLU A 59 -10.67 -2.69 -23.24
CA GLU A 59 -10.29 -2.23 -24.58
C GLU A 59 -9.84 -0.75 -24.56
N GLY A 60 -8.67 -0.48 -25.15
CA GLY A 60 -8.04 0.84 -25.20
C GLY A 60 -8.62 1.79 -26.25
N ASP A 61 -9.94 1.74 -26.46
CA ASP A 61 -10.65 2.59 -27.43
C ASP A 61 -11.11 3.92 -26.81
N ARG A 62 -11.85 4.72 -27.59
CA ARG A 62 -12.41 6.02 -27.13
C ARG A 62 -13.50 5.86 -26.05
N HIS A 63 -13.86 4.65 -25.66
CA HIS A 63 -14.88 4.33 -24.67
C HIS A 63 -14.30 3.70 -23.40
N CYS A 64 -12.97 3.59 -23.27
CA CYS A 64 -12.31 2.91 -22.15
C CYS A 64 -12.83 3.38 -20.78
N GLY A 65 -13.09 4.68 -20.58
CA GLY A 65 -13.67 5.19 -19.33
C GLY A 65 -15.06 4.61 -19.01
N PHE A 66 -15.96 4.53 -20.00
CA PHE A 66 -17.28 3.92 -19.82
C PHE A 66 -17.19 2.42 -19.63
N ARG A 67 -16.27 1.75 -20.32
CA ARG A 67 -15.97 0.32 -20.18
C ARG A 67 -15.51 -0.02 -18.76
N THR A 68 -14.55 0.76 -18.24
CA THR A 68 -14.09 0.63 -16.85
C THR A 68 -15.24 0.78 -15.87
N VAL A 69 -16.11 1.79 -16.04
CA VAL A 69 -17.29 1.98 -15.18
C VAL A 69 -18.25 0.79 -15.28
N SER A 70 -18.50 0.27 -16.49
CA SER A 70 -19.36 -0.92 -16.70
C SER A 70 -18.85 -2.12 -15.90
N VAL A 71 -17.56 -2.43 -16.00
CA VAL A 71 -16.94 -3.55 -15.27
C VAL A 71 -16.99 -3.33 -13.76
N LEU A 72 -16.70 -2.11 -13.29
CA LEU A 72 -16.79 -1.78 -11.85
C LEU A 72 -18.22 -1.87 -11.30
N LEU A 73 -19.24 -1.69 -12.14
CA LEU A 73 -20.65 -1.93 -11.80
C LEU A 73 -21.05 -3.43 -11.87
N GLY A 74 -20.08 -4.32 -12.11
CA GLY A 74 -20.32 -5.77 -12.24
C GLY A 74 -21.04 -6.15 -13.53
N LYS A 75 -20.96 -5.31 -14.56
CA LYS A 75 -21.49 -5.60 -15.91
C LYS A 75 -20.37 -6.07 -16.83
N LEU A 76 -20.77 -6.58 -17.98
CA LEU A 76 -19.82 -6.88 -19.05
C LEU A 76 -19.24 -5.58 -19.63
N GLU A 77 -18.05 -5.68 -20.20
CA GLU A 77 -17.36 -4.53 -20.78
C GLU A 77 -18.15 -3.91 -21.95
N ASP A 78 -18.79 -4.74 -22.76
CA ASP A 78 -19.62 -4.33 -23.91
C ASP A 78 -20.89 -3.57 -23.50
N ALA A 79 -21.32 -3.67 -22.24
CA ALA A 79 -22.45 -2.92 -21.69
C ALA A 79 -22.14 -1.42 -21.46
N TYR A 80 -20.95 -0.93 -21.84
CA TYR A 80 -20.56 0.48 -21.71
C TYR A 80 -21.53 1.46 -22.39
N GLN A 81 -22.24 1.03 -23.44
CA GLN A 81 -23.21 1.88 -24.14
C GLN A 81 -24.37 2.28 -23.23
N MET A 82 -24.78 1.38 -22.32
CA MET A 82 -25.84 1.67 -21.35
C MET A 82 -25.36 2.69 -20.33
N VAL A 83 -24.13 2.57 -19.83
CA VAL A 83 -23.52 3.57 -18.94
C VAL A 83 -23.50 4.95 -19.59
N HIS A 84 -23.09 5.02 -20.86
CA HIS A 84 -23.06 6.29 -21.60
C HIS A 84 -24.46 6.89 -21.82
N LEU A 85 -25.45 6.05 -22.15
CA LEU A 85 -26.85 6.47 -22.31
C LEU A 85 -27.43 7.00 -21.00
N ASP A 86 -27.27 6.25 -19.90
CA ASP A 86 -27.78 6.61 -18.58
C ASP A 86 -27.17 7.94 -18.10
N LEU A 87 -25.86 8.11 -18.24
CA LEU A 87 -25.18 9.38 -17.93
C LEU A 87 -25.72 10.53 -18.77
N THR A 88 -25.96 10.31 -20.07
CA THR A 88 -26.50 11.35 -20.96
C THR A 88 -27.91 11.76 -20.53
N ILE A 89 -28.76 10.80 -20.17
CA ILE A 89 -30.11 11.05 -19.64
C ILE A 89 -30.02 11.84 -18.33
N GLU A 90 -29.14 11.44 -17.42
CA GLU A 90 -28.95 12.13 -16.14
C GLU A 90 -28.48 13.57 -16.33
N LEU A 91 -27.47 13.79 -17.17
CA LEU A 91 -26.97 15.14 -17.47
C LEU A 91 -28.05 16.03 -18.07
N ASN A 92 -28.86 15.49 -19.00
CA ASN A 92 -29.96 16.26 -19.61
C ASN A 92 -31.07 16.60 -18.61
N LYS A 93 -31.38 15.70 -17.67
CA LYS A 93 -32.35 15.97 -16.60
C LYS A 93 -31.87 17.04 -15.63
N ASN A 94 -30.56 17.16 -15.45
CA ASN A 94 -29.93 18.11 -14.52
C ASN A 94 -29.33 19.33 -15.24
N ARG A 95 -29.73 19.62 -16.48
CA ARG A 95 -29.40 20.88 -17.15
C ARG A 95 -30.13 22.03 -16.42
N ALA A 96 -29.35 22.93 -15.81
CA ALA A 96 -29.83 24.17 -15.23
C ALA A 96 -30.22 25.19 -16.32
#